data_AF-A0A7S2A730-F1
#
_entry.id   AF-A0A7S2A730-F1
#
_cell.length_a   1.000
_cell.length_b   1.000
_cell.length_c   1.000
_cell.angle_alpha   90.00
_cell.angle_beta   90.00
_cell.angle_gamma   90.00
#
_symmetry.space_group_name_H-M   'P 1'
#
loop_
_entity.id
_entity.type
_entity.pdbx_description
1 polymer ?
#
loop_
_entity_poly.entity_id
_entity_poly.type
_entity_poly.pdbx_seq_one_letter_code
_entity_poly.pdbx_strand_id
1 'polypeptide(L)'
;MTHCVGLVEANEIGVVEGHGEDKQLDVITLEDGGKYVNVDMTTVEGIKRAGDLGFAQSGLADVAMTSFLFEMNNIFDAPDHRAKCFTLLRHPIKRAVSLFYYLQHASWESTYSTVYQDMTIEEYATGELCENNWMTRMLSGKMSGPLSWNHLEKAKTVLLQKCLLGFVDDIEEALDRFERYFGWREWTDHKERWQCQQDLLHGGDNKYTHPRYEEGSEVWELLKKKNGFDIMLYNYAKEAAKDQAALIPQ
;
A
#
# COMPACT_ATOMS: atom_id res chain seq x y z
N MET A 1 0.64 -3.53 -11.98
CA MET A 1 -0.74 -4.09 -11.90
C MET A 1 -1.72 -3.19 -12.64
N THR A 2 -1.75 -1.90 -12.31
CA THR A 2 -2.45 -0.83 -13.04
C THR A 2 -2.19 -0.87 -14.55
N HIS A 3 -0.94 -1.09 -14.99
CA HIS A 3 -0.63 -1.25 -16.41
C HIS A 3 -1.34 -2.46 -17.07
N CYS A 4 -1.55 -3.58 -16.36
CA CYS A 4 -2.25 -4.75 -16.91
C CYS A 4 -3.73 -4.47 -17.20
N VAL A 5 -4.31 -3.49 -16.51
CA VAL A 5 -5.71 -3.03 -16.67
C VAL A 5 -5.80 -1.69 -17.38
N GLY A 6 -4.68 -1.15 -17.89
CA GLY A 6 -4.64 0.11 -18.64
C GLY A 6 -4.96 1.37 -17.81
N LEU A 7 -4.86 1.29 -16.48
CA LEU A 7 -5.14 2.39 -15.58
C LEU A 7 -3.95 3.35 -15.48
N VAL A 8 -4.24 4.64 -15.29
CA VAL A 8 -3.26 5.67 -14.96
C VAL A 8 -3.08 5.74 -13.45
N GLU A 9 -1.84 5.60 -13.00
CA GLU A 9 -1.48 5.55 -11.58
C GLU A 9 -0.80 6.83 -11.09
N ALA A 10 -0.93 7.17 -9.81
CA ALA A 10 -0.15 8.21 -9.17
C ALA A 10 0.58 7.66 -7.94
N ASN A 11 1.90 7.57 -8.02
CA ASN A 11 2.82 7.07 -7.00
C ASN A 11 4.23 7.65 -7.24
N GLU A 12 5.24 7.19 -6.51
CA GLU A 12 6.63 7.66 -6.59
C GLU A 12 7.27 7.49 -7.98
N ILE A 13 6.78 6.55 -8.79
CA ILE A 13 7.27 6.32 -10.15
C ILE A 13 6.91 7.49 -11.08
N GLY A 14 5.84 8.24 -10.79
CA GLY A 14 5.43 9.38 -11.60
C GLY A 14 6.46 10.51 -11.68
N VAL A 15 7.37 10.62 -10.70
CA VAL A 15 8.35 11.72 -10.63
C VAL A 15 9.75 11.34 -11.11
N VAL A 16 9.93 10.11 -11.60
CA VAL A 16 11.21 9.65 -12.17
C VAL A 16 11.60 10.47 -13.40
N GLU A 17 12.86 10.33 -13.85
CA GLU A 17 13.38 11.02 -15.04
C GLU A 17 13.28 12.57 -15.00
N GLY A 18 13.09 13.15 -13.82
CA GLY A 18 13.04 14.59 -13.60
C GLY A 18 11.63 15.20 -13.61
N HIS A 19 10.58 14.38 -13.76
CA HIS A 19 9.19 14.83 -13.80
C HIS A 19 8.67 15.42 -12.49
N GLY A 20 9.40 15.25 -11.37
CA GLY A 20 9.08 15.90 -10.10
C GLY A 20 9.11 17.44 -10.13
N GLU A 21 9.84 18.04 -11.07
CA GLU A 21 9.98 19.49 -11.21
C GLU A 21 9.02 20.11 -12.24
N ASP A 22 8.18 19.29 -12.87
CA ASP A 22 7.22 19.77 -13.85
C ASP A 22 6.23 20.76 -13.23
N LYS A 23 5.84 21.77 -14.00
CA LYS A 23 4.95 22.86 -13.54
C LYS A 23 3.47 22.57 -13.75
N GLN A 24 3.14 21.50 -14.45
CA GLN A 24 1.78 21.11 -14.81
C GLN A 24 1.65 19.60 -14.66
N LEU A 25 0.43 19.15 -14.36
CA LEU A 25 0.12 17.73 -14.33
C LEU A 25 0.06 17.18 -15.74
N ASP A 26 0.72 16.05 -15.95
CA ASP A 26 0.65 15.29 -17.19
C ASP A 26 0.74 13.78 -16.91
N VAL A 27 0.35 12.98 -17.90
CA VAL A 27 0.47 11.53 -17.86
C VAL A 27 1.74 11.13 -18.61
N ILE A 28 2.72 10.62 -17.88
CA ILE A 28 3.93 10.04 -18.44
C ILE A 28 3.71 8.57 -18.76
N THR A 29 4.30 8.09 -19.84
CA THR A 29 4.28 6.67 -20.23
C THR A 29 5.69 6.14 -20.23
N LEU A 30 5.95 5.11 -19.42
CA LEU A 30 7.27 4.47 -19.35
C LEU A 30 7.45 3.42 -20.44
N GLU A 31 8.67 2.90 -20.58
CA GLU A 31 9.02 1.90 -21.61
C GLU A 31 8.20 0.61 -21.53
N ASP A 32 7.75 0.24 -20.32
CA ASP A 32 6.88 -0.92 -20.07
C ASP A 32 5.40 -0.67 -20.43
N GLY A 33 5.06 0.53 -20.90
CA GLY A 33 3.71 0.96 -21.22
C GLY A 33 2.88 1.41 -20.00
N GLY A 34 3.47 1.40 -18.80
CA GLY A 34 2.85 1.93 -17.60
C GLY A 34 2.61 3.43 -17.69
N LYS A 35 1.44 3.89 -17.23
CA LYS A 35 1.03 5.30 -17.27
C LYS A 35 0.97 5.86 -15.87
N TYR A 36 1.63 7.00 -15.66
CA TYR A 36 1.73 7.63 -14.36
C TYR A 36 1.41 9.12 -14.45
N VAL A 37 0.70 9.67 -13.46
CA VAL A 37 0.65 11.13 -13.29
C VAL A 37 1.95 11.58 -12.63
N ASN A 38 2.52 12.69 -13.10
CA ASN A 38 3.80 13.23 -12.63
C ASN A 38 3.79 13.85 -11.21
N VAL A 39 3.30 13.10 -10.22
CA VAL A 39 3.24 13.46 -8.80
C VAL A 39 3.60 12.25 -7.94
N ASP A 40 4.34 12.50 -6.86
CA ASP A 40 4.62 11.47 -5.85
C ASP A 40 3.56 11.50 -4.76
N MET A 41 2.67 10.52 -4.76
CA MET A 41 1.61 10.41 -3.73
C MET A 41 2.06 9.65 -2.47
N THR A 42 3.31 9.21 -2.43
CA THR A 42 3.88 8.42 -1.32
C THR A 42 4.60 9.26 -0.28
N THR A 43 4.70 10.58 -0.48
CA THR A 43 5.29 11.54 0.46
C THR A 43 4.31 12.67 0.79
N VAL A 44 4.45 13.29 1.96
CA VAL A 44 3.60 14.42 2.37
C VAL A 44 3.82 15.63 1.45
N GLU A 45 5.09 15.88 1.10
CA GLU A 45 5.50 16.95 0.19
C GLU A 45 4.93 16.75 -1.22
N GLY A 46 4.97 15.52 -1.73
CA GLY A 46 4.43 15.20 -3.05
C GLY A 46 2.90 15.29 -3.10
N ILE A 47 2.19 14.83 -2.07
CA ILE A 47 0.72 15.03 -1.95
C ILE A 47 0.38 16.52 -1.91
N LYS A 48 1.14 17.32 -1.16
CA LYS A 48 0.94 18.78 -1.13
C LYS A 48 1.14 19.40 -2.51
N ARG A 49 2.20 19.05 -3.23
CA ARG A 49 2.43 19.51 -4.62
C ARG A 49 1.27 19.09 -5.53
N ALA A 50 0.79 17.86 -5.42
CA ALA A 50 -0.36 17.38 -6.19
C ALA A 50 -1.61 18.23 -5.94
N GLY A 51 -1.88 18.58 -4.68
CA GLY A 51 -2.96 19.51 -4.30
C GLY A 51 -2.76 20.91 -4.91
N ASP A 52 -1.56 21.47 -4.81
CA ASP A 52 -1.21 22.79 -5.36
C ASP A 52 -1.39 22.84 -6.90
N LEU A 53 -1.24 21.70 -7.58
CA LEU A 53 -1.42 21.55 -9.04
C LEU A 53 -2.85 21.13 -9.46
N GLY A 54 -3.78 20.93 -8.52
CA GLY A 54 -5.17 20.56 -8.83
C GLY A 54 -5.37 19.09 -9.21
N PHE A 55 -4.62 18.18 -8.61
CA PHE A 55 -4.63 16.74 -8.93
C PHE A 55 -6.01 16.10 -8.92
N ALA A 56 -6.81 16.30 -7.87
CA ALA A 56 -8.13 15.67 -7.77
C ALA A 56 -9.11 16.18 -8.85
N GLN A 57 -9.03 17.47 -9.21
CA GLN A 57 -9.87 18.11 -10.22
C GLN A 57 -9.43 17.75 -11.64
N SER A 58 -8.16 17.43 -11.84
CA SER A 58 -7.60 17.09 -13.15
C SER A 58 -8.24 15.84 -13.77
N GLY A 59 -8.66 14.89 -12.94
CA GLY A 59 -9.19 13.60 -13.39
C GLY A 59 -8.17 12.73 -14.15
N LEU A 60 -6.87 13.02 -14.05
CA LEU A 60 -5.82 12.32 -14.80
C LEU A 60 -5.49 10.93 -14.25
N ALA A 61 -5.63 10.72 -12.94
CA ALA A 61 -5.34 9.44 -12.30
C ALA A 61 -6.62 8.62 -12.08
N ASP A 62 -6.55 7.33 -12.41
CA ASP A 62 -7.56 6.34 -12.03
C ASP A 62 -7.31 5.78 -10.62
N VAL A 63 -6.04 5.64 -10.25
CA VAL A 63 -5.60 5.10 -8.95
C VAL A 63 -4.46 5.95 -8.40
N ALA A 64 -4.47 6.23 -7.10
CA ALA A 64 -3.36 6.85 -6.39
C ALA A 64 -2.94 5.99 -5.19
N MET A 65 -1.63 5.78 -5.02
CA MET A 65 -1.08 5.01 -3.90
C MET A 65 -0.55 5.93 -2.82
N THR A 66 -0.95 5.70 -1.57
CA THR A 66 -0.44 6.46 -0.44
C THR A 66 -0.58 5.72 0.88
N SER A 67 0.32 6.01 1.81
CA SER A 67 0.15 5.66 3.23
C SER A 67 -0.41 6.84 4.05
N PHE A 68 -0.40 8.05 3.50
CA PHE A 68 -0.77 9.32 4.13
C PHE A 68 -2.23 9.69 3.84
N LEU A 69 -3.15 8.84 4.32
CA LEU A 69 -4.57 8.95 3.98
C LEU A 69 -5.21 10.28 4.42
N PHE A 70 -4.74 10.87 5.53
CA PHE A 70 -5.29 12.14 6.03
C PHE A 70 -4.89 13.32 5.16
N GLU A 71 -3.64 13.34 4.71
CA GLU A 71 -3.08 14.32 3.79
C GLU A 71 -3.76 14.20 2.43
N MET A 72 -3.90 12.97 1.92
CA MET A 72 -4.61 12.68 0.68
C MET A 72 -6.09 13.10 0.75
N ASN A 73 -6.76 12.89 1.88
CA ASN A 73 -8.15 13.31 2.05
C ASN A 73 -8.33 14.83 1.91
N ASN A 74 -7.30 15.64 2.19
CA ASN A 74 -7.38 17.10 2.06
C ASN A 74 -7.39 17.56 0.59
N ILE A 75 -6.91 16.75 -0.36
CA ILE A 75 -6.93 17.11 -1.78
C ILE A 75 -8.18 16.57 -2.51
N PHE A 76 -8.87 15.57 -1.93
CA PHE A 76 -10.12 15.00 -2.42
C PHE A 76 -11.34 15.47 -1.59
N ASP A 77 -11.38 16.76 -1.26
CA ASP A 77 -12.40 17.35 -0.37
C ASP A 77 -13.65 17.87 -1.10
N ALA A 78 -13.54 18.11 -2.41
CA ALA A 78 -14.65 18.58 -3.24
C ALA A 78 -15.75 17.51 -3.40
N PRO A 79 -17.05 17.87 -3.38
CA PRO A 79 -18.15 16.91 -3.48
C PRO A 79 -18.15 16.04 -4.74
N ASP A 80 -17.67 16.60 -5.85
CA ASP A 80 -17.58 16.00 -7.18
C ASP A 80 -16.25 15.30 -7.46
N HIS A 81 -15.24 15.48 -6.59
CA HIS A 81 -13.92 14.86 -6.72
C HIS A 81 -13.55 14.11 -5.44
N ARG A 82 -14.31 13.05 -5.13
CA ARG A 82 -14.04 12.16 -4.00
C ARG A 82 -13.40 10.85 -4.47
N ALA A 83 -12.42 10.38 -3.70
CA ALA A 83 -11.81 9.07 -3.90
C ALA A 83 -12.55 7.97 -3.13
N LYS A 84 -12.45 6.73 -3.63
CA LYS A 84 -12.82 5.51 -2.90
C LYS A 84 -11.54 4.80 -2.48
N CYS A 85 -11.38 4.51 -1.19
CA CYS A 85 -10.21 3.79 -0.71
C CYS A 85 -10.38 2.28 -0.93
N PHE A 86 -9.26 1.62 -1.22
CA PHE A 86 -9.12 0.17 -1.14
C PHE A 86 -7.69 -0.15 -0.70
N THR A 87 -7.45 -1.33 -0.14
CA THR A 87 -6.13 -1.71 0.35
C THR A 87 -5.93 -3.21 0.43
N LEU A 88 -4.67 -3.65 0.30
CA LEU A 88 -4.24 -5.02 0.54
C LEU A 88 -3.58 -5.12 1.91
N LEU A 89 -4.07 -6.03 2.73
CA LEU A 89 -3.53 -6.30 4.06
C LEU A 89 -2.67 -7.57 4.03
N ARG A 90 -1.52 -7.52 4.70
CA ARG A 90 -0.68 -8.69 4.97
C ARG A 90 -0.59 -8.90 6.47
N HIS A 91 -0.53 -10.16 6.90
CA HIS A 91 -0.32 -10.46 8.32
C HIS A 91 0.89 -9.67 8.87
N PRO A 92 0.76 -8.91 9.96
CA PRO A 92 1.77 -7.94 10.39
C PRO A 92 3.16 -8.54 10.60
N ILE A 93 3.24 -9.77 11.12
CA ILE A 93 4.52 -10.46 11.31
C ILE A 93 5.15 -10.89 10.00
N LYS A 94 4.34 -11.41 9.06
CA LYS A 94 4.82 -11.77 7.73
C LYS A 94 5.29 -10.51 6.97
N ARG A 95 4.61 -9.39 7.18
CA ARG A 95 4.96 -8.07 6.65
C ARG A 95 6.30 -7.59 7.23
N ALA A 96 6.47 -7.62 8.55
CA ALA A 96 7.70 -7.22 9.23
C ALA A 96 8.92 -8.02 8.78
N VAL A 97 8.77 -9.36 8.68
CA VAL A 97 9.84 -10.24 8.18
C VAL A 97 10.19 -9.89 6.73
N SER A 98 9.17 -9.78 5.87
CA SER A 98 9.39 -9.43 4.46
C SER A 98 10.05 -8.08 4.28
N LEU A 99 9.66 -7.07 5.09
CA LEU A 99 10.26 -5.74 5.06
C LEU A 99 11.73 -5.79 5.49
N PHE A 100 12.06 -6.53 6.54
CA PHE A 100 13.44 -6.66 6.99
C PHE A 100 14.36 -7.19 5.87
N TYR A 101 14.00 -8.32 5.26
CA TYR A 101 14.82 -8.91 4.19
C TYR A 101 14.85 -8.04 2.93
N TYR A 102 13.76 -7.31 2.63
CA TYR A 102 13.75 -6.30 1.59
C TYR A 102 14.80 -5.21 1.84
N LEU A 103 14.81 -4.63 3.05
CA LEU A 103 15.71 -3.55 3.44
C LEU A 103 17.20 -3.94 3.41
N GLN A 104 17.54 -5.22 3.52
CA GLN A 104 18.94 -5.68 3.37
C GLN A 104 19.45 -5.51 1.93
N HIS A 105 18.56 -5.64 0.95
CA HIS A 105 18.92 -5.77 -0.47
C HIS A 105 18.54 -4.57 -1.34
N ALA A 106 17.67 -3.67 -0.87
CA ALA A 106 17.11 -2.53 -1.61
C ALA A 106 18.10 -1.39 -1.95
N SER A 107 19.31 -1.72 -2.43
CA SER A 107 20.40 -0.76 -2.69
C SER A 107 20.11 0.24 -3.82
N TRP A 108 19.07 0.01 -4.61
CA TRP A 108 18.60 0.90 -5.66
C TRP A 108 17.67 2.01 -5.14
N GLU A 109 17.15 1.91 -3.91
CA GLU A 109 16.30 2.95 -3.33
C GLU A 109 17.14 4.06 -2.68
N SER A 110 16.68 5.31 -2.80
CA SER A 110 17.33 6.46 -2.16
C SER A 110 17.28 6.41 -0.61
N THR A 111 16.33 5.66 -0.06
CA THR A 111 16.12 5.41 1.37
C THR A 111 16.94 4.23 1.90
N TYR A 112 17.72 3.57 1.05
CA TYR A 112 18.55 2.44 1.43
C TYR A 112 19.52 2.80 2.57
N SER A 113 19.66 1.89 3.53
CA SER A 113 20.61 2.03 4.63
C SER A 113 21.42 0.76 4.80
N THR A 114 22.75 0.91 4.82
CA THR A 114 23.68 -0.22 5.03
C THR A 114 23.57 -0.83 6.41
N VAL A 115 22.89 -0.16 7.37
CA VAL A 115 22.66 -0.70 8.73
C VAL A 115 21.94 -2.05 8.72
N TYR A 116 21.14 -2.34 7.69
CA TYR A 116 20.40 -3.58 7.57
C TYR A 116 21.22 -4.74 6.99
N GLN A 117 22.33 -4.47 6.28
CA GLN A 117 23.10 -5.52 5.56
C GLN A 117 23.61 -6.63 6.49
N ASP A 118 24.18 -6.23 7.63
CA ASP A 118 24.80 -7.16 8.59
C ASP A 118 23.89 -7.45 9.81
N MET A 119 22.69 -6.88 9.84
CA MET A 119 21.74 -7.05 10.93
C MET A 119 21.10 -8.44 10.85
N THR A 120 20.89 -9.08 12.00
CA THR A 120 20.08 -10.29 12.12
C THR A 120 18.60 -9.96 12.32
N ILE A 121 17.71 -10.91 12.05
CA ILE A 121 16.26 -10.70 12.27
C ILE A 121 15.94 -10.49 13.77
N GLU A 122 16.71 -11.09 14.67
CA GLU A 122 16.57 -10.94 16.12
C GLU A 122 16.98 -9.53 16.58
N GLU A 123 18.10 -9.01 16.06
CA GLU A 123 18.53 -7.62 16.30
C GLU A 123 17.52 -6.62 15.74
N TYR A 124 16.99 -6.88 14.54
CA TYR A 124 15.89 -6.09 13.99
C TYR A 124 14.68 -6.13 14.94
N ALA A 125 14.15 -7.31 15.24
CA ALA A 125 12.92 -7.49 16.02
C ALA A 125 13.00 -6.90 17.45
N THR A 126 14.21 -6.82 18.02
CA THR A 126 14.43 -6.19 19.33
C THR A 126 14.74 -4.70 19.24
N GLY A 127 15.39 -4.27 18.16
CA GLY A 127 15.88 -2.91 17.94
C GLY A 127 14.81 -1.85 17.70
N GLU A 128 15.27 -0.60 17.59
CA GLU A 128 14.43 0.58 17.31
C GLU A 128 14.07 0.73 15.83
N LEU A 129 14.85 0.09 14.96
CA LEU A 129 14.66 0.12 13.51
C LEU A 129 13.54 -0.81 13.03
N CYS A 130 13.04 -1.71 13.88
CA CYS A 130 11.89 -2.52 13.55
C CYS A 130 10.60 -1.72 13.59
N GLU A 131 9.81 -1.91 12.55
CA GLU A 131 8.48 -1.35 12.46
C GLU A 131 7.63 -1.64 13.70
N ASN A 132 6.82 -0.65 14.07
CA ASN A 132 6.02 -0.69 15.29
C ASN A 132 4.59 -0.24 15.02
N ASN A 133 3.70 -1.21 14.83
CA ASN A 133 2.27 -0.99 14.58
C ASN A 133 2.03 0.02 13.45
N TRP A 134 2.82 -0.08 12.38
CA TRP A 134 2.87 0.91 11.31
C TRP A 134 1.47 1.20 10.75
N MET A 135 0.68 0.16 10.47
CA MET A 135 -0.66 0.33 9.90
C MET A 135 -1.60 1.07 10.86
N THR A 136 -1.60 0.70 12.15
CA THR A 136 -2.40 1.37 13.17
C THR A 136 -1.99 2.84 13.33
N ARG A 137 -0.70 3.15 13.23
CA ARG A 137 -0.20 4.54 13.29
C ARG A 137 -0.69 5.36 12.11
N MET A 138 -0.51 4.86 10.89
CA MET A 138 -0.96 5.55 9.67
C MET A 138 -2.45 5.82 9.71
N LEU A 139 -3.27 4.81 10.01
CA LEU A 139 -4.73 4.93 9.97
C LEU A 139 -5.33 5.71 11.15
N SER A 140 -4.58 5.91 12.23
CA SER A 140 -5.02 6.71 13.39
C SER A 140 -4.44 8.12 13.42
N GLY A 141 -3.47 8.42 12.55
CA GLY A 141 -2.69 9.66 12.55
C GLY A 141 -1.68 9.76 13.71
N LYS A 142 -1.44 8.68 14.45
CA LYS A 142 -0.54 8.65 15.63
C LYS A 142 0.86 8.18 15.25
N MET A 143 1.59 9.04 14.56
CA MET A 143 2.91 8.71 14.02
C MET A 143 3.98 8.45 15.09
N SER A 144 3.93 9.15 16.22
CA SER A 144 4.94 9.06 17.28
C SER A 144 4.36 8.82 18.68
N GLY A 145 5.20 8.32 19.58
CA GLY A 145 4.84 8.05 20.97
C GLY A 145 3.95 6.81 21.16
N PRO A 146 3.42 6.62 22.37
CA PRO A 146 2.64 5.43 22.71
C PRO A 146 1.30 5.39 21.98
N LEU A 147 0.93 4.20 21.52
CA LEU A 147 -0.41 3.89 21.03
C LEU A 147 -1.31 3.49 22.21
N SER A 148 -2.61 3.68 22.02
CA SER A 148 -3.64 3.31 22.99
C SER A 148 -4.81 2.66 22.27
N TRP A 149 -5.73 2.05 23.02
CA TRP A 149 -6.94 1.45 22.48
C TRP A 149 -7.77 2.39 21.62
N ASN A 150 -7.84 3.68 21.97
CA ASN A 150 -8.53 4.68 21.16
C ASN A 150 -7.92 4.83 19.75
N HIS A 151 -6.60 4.68 19.62
CA HIS A 151 -5.94 4.72 18.31
C HIS A 151 -6.28 3.48 17.48
N LEU A 152 -6.32 2.30 18.10
CA LEU A 152 -6.78 1.08 17.43
C LEU A 152 -8.23 1.23 16.94
N GLU A 153 -9.14 1.74 17.77
CA GLU A 153 -10.55 1.93 17.36
C GLU A 153 -10.70 2.94 16.22
N LYS A 154 -9.91 4.02 16.22
CA LYS A 154 -9.83 4.94 15.07
C LYS A 154 -9.35 4.22 13.81
N ALA A 155 -8.25 3.46 13.90
CA ALA A 155 -7.70 2.73 12.76
C ALA A 155 -8.70 1.72 12.19
N LYS A 156 -9.40 0.97 13.05
CA LYS A 156 -10.50 0.08 12.66
C LYS A 156 -11.62 0.83 11.92
N THR A 157 -12.05 1.97 12.46
CA THR A 157 -13.11 2.79 11.88
C THR A 157 -12.73 3.28 10.49
N VAL A 158 -11.52 3.83 10.34
CA VAL A 158 -11.01 4.29 9.03
C VAL A 158 -10.95 3.13 8.04
N LEU A 159 -10.33 2.02 8.44
CA LEU A 159 -10.13 0.86 7.58
C LEU A 159 -11.46 0.28 7.07
N LEU A 160 -12.44 0.06 7.94
CA LEU A 160 -13.69 -0.59 7.56
C LEU A 160 -14.69 0.33 6.87
N GLN A 161 -14.78 1.59 7.30
CA GLN A 161 -15.79 2.50 6.78
C GLN A 161 -15.36 3.19 5.49
N LYS A 162 -14.05 3.24 5.21
CA LYS A 162 -13.50 4.00 4.08
C LYS A 162 -12.91 3.10 3.01
N CYS A 163 -12.35 1.95 3.35
CA CYS A 163 -11.58 1.13 2.42
C CYS A 163 -12.24 -0.20 2.09
N LEU A 164 -12.24 -0.57 0.82
CA LEU A 164 -12.48 -1.94 0.38
C LEU A 164 -11.25 -2.82 0.68
N LEU A 165 -11.46 -3.96 1.34
CA LEU A 165 -10.36 -4.77 1.84
C LEU A 165 -10.04 -5.95 0.94
N GLY A 166 -8.75 -6.18 0.73
CA GLY A 166 -8.18 -7.40 0.19
C GLY A 166 -7.03 -7.90 1.05
N PHE A 167 -6.60 -9.14 0.83
CA PHE A 167 -5.53 -9.77 1.62
C PHE A 167 -4.45 -10.33 0.69
N VAL A 168 -3.19 -10.14 1.07
CA VAL A 168 -2.04 -10.64 0.28
C VAL A 168 -1.99 -12.18 0.27
N ASP A 169 -2.44 -12.83 1.35
CA ASP A 169 -2.51 -14.30 1.39
C ASP A 169 -3.52 -14.85 0.36
N ASP A 170 -4.50 -14.03 -0.08
CA ASP A 170 -5.55 -14.36 -1.07
C ASP A 170 -5.56 -13.33 -2.21
N ILE A 171 -4.38 -12.97 -2.72
CA ILE A 171 -4.22 -11.80 -3.59
C ILE A 171 -5.06 -11.89 -4.87
N GLU A 172 -5.18 -13.05 -5.50
CA GLU A 172 -5.99 -13.22 -6.72
C GLU A 172 -7.47 -12.88 -6.48
N GLU A 173 -8.03 -13.35 -5.37
CA GLU A 173 -9.40 -13.02 -4.94
C GLU A 173 -9.53 -11.52 -4.65
N ALA A 174 -8.52 -10.91 -4.02
CA ALA A 174 -8.51 -9.48 -3.77
C ALA A 174 -8.51 -8.67 -5.08
N LEU A 175 -7.78 -9.12 -6.11
CA LEU A 175 -7.77 -8.44 -7.41
C LEU A 175 -9.10 -8.60 -8.15
N ASP A 176 -9.65 -9.82 -8.20
CA ASP A 176 -10.99 -10.08 -8.75
C ASP A 176 -12.03 -9.14 -8.12
N ARG A 177 -11.98 -9.05 -6.79
CA ARG A 177 -12.84 -8.18 -5.98
C ARG A 177 -12.72 -6.71 -6.36
N PHE A 178 -11.50 -6.18 -6.44
CA PHE A 178 -11.27 -4.77 -6.76
C PHE A 178 -11.73 -4.44 -8.18
N GLU A 179 -11.37 -5.28 -9.15
CA GLU A 179 -11.79 -5.10 -10.53
C GLU A 179 -13.31 -5.03 -10.68
N ARG A 180 -14.04 -5.94 -10.02
CA ARG A 180 -15.51 -5.97 -10.07
C ARG A 180 -16.14 -4.76 -9.38
N TYR A 181 -15.61 -4.37 -8.23
CA TYR A 181 -16.13 -3.24 -7.48
C TYR A 181 -15.92 -1.91 -8.20
N PHE A 182 -14.77 -1.74 -8.86
CA PHE A 182 -14.41 -0.50 -9.55
C PHE A 182 -14.73 -0.49 -11.06
N GLY A 183 -15.09 -1.63 -11.65
CA GLY A 183 -15.41 -1.72 -13.08
C GLY A 183 -14.18 -1.73 -14.01
N TRP A 184 -12.99 -2.06 -13.50
CA TRP A 184 -11.76 -2.05 -14.29
C TRP A 184 -11.71 -3.12 -15.40
N ARG A 185 -12.67 -4.05 -15.41
CA ARG A 185 -12.71 -5.16 -16.38
C ARG A 185 -13.01 -4.75 -17.80
N GLU A 186 -13.60 -3.57 -17.99
CA GLU A 186 -14.09 -3.11 -19.29
C GLU A 186 -12.97 -2.52 -20.17
N TRP A 187 -11.74 -2.45 -19.67
CA TRP A 187 -10.68 -1.61 -20.23
C TRP A 187 -9.73 -2.39 -21.16
N THR A 188 -9.61 -3.72 -21.02
CA THR A 188 -8.66 -4.56 -21.77
C THR A 188 -9.21 -5.97 -22.03
N ASP A 189 -8.66 -6.67 -23.05
CA ASP A 189 -9.00 -8.08 -23.32
C ASP A 189 -8.67 -8.96 -22.10
N HIS A 190 -9.62 -9.82 -21.72
CA HIS A 190 -9.53 -10.65 -20.52
C HIS A 190 -8.28 -11.53 -20.50
N LYS A 191 -7.87 -12.09 -21.66
CA LYS A 191 -6.77 -13.05 -21.71
C LYS A 191 -5.42 -12.36 -21.55
N GLU A 192 -5.23 -11.22 -22.20
CA GLU A 192 -4.01 -10.41 -22.09
C GLU A 192 -3.86 -9.84 -20.67
N ARG A 193 -4.95 -9.31 -20.10
CA ARG A 193 -4.98 -8.84 -18.71
C ARG A 193 -4.60 -9.95 -17.73
N TRP A 194 -5.26 -11.11 -17.83
CA TRP A 194 -5.05 -12.23 -16.92
C TRP A 194 -3.59 -12.68 -16.96
N GLN A 195 -3.01 -12.85 -18.15
CA GLN A 195 -1.62 -13.26 -18.29
C GLN A 195 -0.66 -12.24 -17.66
N CYS A 196 -0.84 -10.95 -17.95
CA CYS A 196 -0.04 -9.88 -17.36
C CYS A 196 -0.10 -9.89 -15.82
N GLN A 197 -1.31 -10.05 -15.26
CA GLN A 197 -1.48 -10.12 -13.81
C GLN A 197 -0.79 -11.34 -13.20
N GLN A 198 -0.93 -12.50 -13.83
CA GLN A 198 -0.28 -13.74 -13.38
C GLN A 198 1.25 -13.60 -13.45
N ASP A 199 1.78 -12.99 -14.51
CA ASP A 199 3.21 -12.75 -14.66
C ASP A 199 3.72 -11.80 -13.56
N LEU A 200 2.98 -10.75 -13.19
CA LEU A 200 3.35 -9.88 -12.07
C LEU A 200 3.25 -10.59 -10.71
N LEU A 201 2.15 -11.32 -10.47
CA LEU A 201 1.90 -12.02 -9.22
C LEU A 201 2.93 -13.12 -8.98
N HIS A 202 3.38 -13.79 -10.04
CA HIS A 202 4.32 -14.91 -9.96
C HIS A 202 5.78 -14.50 -10.20
N GLY A 203 6.03 -13.48 -11.01
CA GLY A 203 7.36 -13.03 -11.44
C GLY A 203 7.90 -11.76 -10.80
N GLY A 204 7.17 -11.08 -9.90
CA GLY A 204 7.60 -9.78 -9.36
C GLY A 204 9.01 -9.74 -8.73
N ASP A 205 9.76 -8.68 -9.06
CA ASP A 205 11.19 -8.49 -8.79
C ASP A 205 11.58 -8.40 -7.29
N ASN A 206 10.61 -8.17 -6.40
CA ASN A 206 10.85 -8.00 -4.96
C ASN A 206 10.51 -9.25 -4.13
N LYS A 207 10.42 -10.43 -4.75
CA LYS A 207 10.28 -11.71 -4.05
C LYS A 207 11.62 -12.19 -3.51
N TYR A 208 12.15 -11.47 -2.51
CA TYR A 208 13.30 -11.97 -1.76
C TYR A 208 12.89 -13.24 -1.01
N THR A 209 13.49 -14.36 -1.39
CA THR A 209 13.32 -15.62 -0.67
C THR A 209 13.86 -15.43 0.73
N HIS A 210 12.97 -15.41 1.71
CA HIS A 210 13.32 -15.26 3.11
C HIS A 210 12.79 -16.43 3.94
N PRO A 211 13.42 -16.73 5.09
CA PRO A 211 12.90 -17.68 6.04
C PRO A 211 11.44 -17.37 6.42
N ARG A 212 10.68 -18.44 6.68
CA ARG A 212 9.36 -18.35 7.30
C ARG A 212 9.53 -18.63 8.79
N TYR A 213 8.91 -17.80 9.60
CA TYR A 213 8.89 -17.96 11.05
C TYR A 213 7.48 -18.41 11.44
N GLU A 214 7.40 -19.58 12.07
CA GLU A 214 6.15 -20.15 12.53
C GLU A 214 5.63 -19.39 13.77
N GLU A 215 4.31 -19.40 13.94
CA GLU A 215 3.67 -18.84 15.12
C GLU A 215 4.19 -19.52 16.39
N GLY A 216 4.58 -18.70 17.38
CA GLY A 216 5.19 -19.16 18.63
C GLY A 216 6.70 -19.33 18.61
N SER A 217 7.37 -19.16 17.44
CA SER A 217 8.84 -19.06 17.40
C SER A 217 9.34 -17.79 18.11
N GLU A 218 10.62 -17.78 18.50
CA GLU A 218 11.21 -16.65 19.23
C GLU A 218 11.10 -15.33 18.45
N VAL A 219 11.51 -15.33 17.18
CA VAL A 219 11.40 -14.17 16.28
C VAL A 219 9.95 -13.72 16.12
N TRP A 220 9.01 -14.66 15.98
CA TRP A 220 7.59 -14.34 15.88
C TRP A 220 7.08 -13.58 17.11
N GLU A 221 7.42 -14.08 18.31
CA GLU A 221 7.00 -13.45 19.56
C GLU A 221 7.67 -12.09 19.80
N LEU A 222 8.92 -11.89 19.35
CA LEU A 222 9.58 -10.58 19.37
C LEU A 222 8.87 -9.57 18.47
N LEU A 223 8.60 -9.93 17.22
CA LEU A 223 7.89 -9.08 16.27
C LEU A 223 6.44 -8.80 16.72
N LYS A 224 5.78 -9.79 17.32
CA LYS A 224 4.42 -9.68 17.88
C LYS A 224 4.34 -8.68 19.02
N LYS A 225 5.36 -8.60 19.87
CA LYS A 225 5.44 -7.56 20.92
C LYS A 225 5.51 -6.16 20.32
N LYS A 226 6.21 -5.98 19.19
CA LYS A 226 6.31 -4.68 18.50
C LYS A 226 5.02 -4.33 17.72
N ASN A 227 4.31 -5.34 17.19
CA ASN A 227 3.20 -5.15 16.25
C ASN A 227 1.83 -5.63 16.79
N GLY A 228 1.64 -5.63 18.10
CA GLY A 228 0.43 -6.15 18.75
C GLY A 228 -0.88 -5.48 18.31
N PHE A 229 -0.89 -4.15 18.14
CA PHE A 229 -2.08 -3.44 17.65
C PHE A 229 -2.36 -3.74 16.18
N ASP A 230 -1.33 -3.85 15.35
CA ASP A 230 -1.51 -4.24 13.95
C ASP A 230 -2.07 -5.67 13.84
N ILE A 231 -1.68 -6.60 14.73
CA ILE A 231 -2.26 -7.95 14.77
C ILE A 231 -3.75 -7.89 15.11
N MET A 232 -4.13 -7.10 16.11
CA MET A 232 -5.53 -6.92 16.48
C MET A 232 -6.33 -6.30 15.33
N LEU A 233 -5.77 -5.29 14.66
CA LEU A 233 -6.37 -4.64 13.50
C LEU A 233 -6.54 -5.63 12.34
N TYR A 234 -5.51 -6.41 12.02
CA TYR A 234 -5.53 -7.40 10.93
C TYR A 234 -6.59 -8.50 11.18
N ASN A 235 -6.65 -9.03 12.40
CA ASN A 235 -7.63 -10.05 12.74
C ASN A 235 -9.05 -9.50 12.70
N TYR A 236 -9.25 -8.27 13.18
CA TYR A 236 -10.53 -7.59 13.06
C TYR A 236 -10.93 -7.35 11.60
N ALA A 237 -10.00 -6.92 10.76
CA ALA A 237 -10.21 -6.70 9.33
C ALA A 237 -10.60 -8.00 8.60
N LYS A 238 -9.99 -9.14 8.93
CA LYS A 238 -10.35 -10.45 8.36
C LYS A 238 -11.81 -10.83 8.65
N GLU A 239 -12.28 -10.58 9.87
CA GLU A 239 -13.68 -10.84 10.21
C GLU A 239 -14.63 -9.88 9.49
N ALA A 240 -14.32 -8.58 9.50
CA ALA A 240 -15.17 -7.56 8.88
C ALA A 240 -15.18 -7.60 7.34
N ALA A 241 -14.13 -8.10 6.70
CA ALA A 241 -14.08 -8.23 5.24
C ALA A 241 -15.13 -9.21 4.68
N LYS A 242 -15.62 -10.13 5.53
CA LYS A 242 -16.72 -11.06 5.20
C LYS A 242 -18.01 -10.29 4.91
N ASP A 243 -18.29 -9.24 5.66
CA ASP A 243 -19.47 -8.39 5.47
C ASP A 243 -19.39 -7.56 4.19
N GLN A 244 -18.17 -7.18 3.78
CA GLN A 244 -17.95 -6.45 2.53
C GLN A 244 -18.22 -7.29 1.27
N ALA A 245 -18.47 -8.62 1.38
CA ALA A 245 -18.78 -9.45 0.22
C ALA A 245 -20.07 -8.97 -0.49
N ALA A 246 -21.03 -8.43 0.27
CA ALA A 246 -22.28 -7.88 -0.27
C ALA A 246 -22.08 -6.59 -1.09
N LEU A 247 -20.90 -5.96 -1.03
CA LEU A 247 -20.59 -4.76 -1.81
C LEU A 247 -20.20 -5.06 -3.26
N ILE A 248 -19.89 -6.33 -3.56
CA ILE A 248 -19.33 -6.73 -4.84
C ILE A 248 -20.48 -7.06 -5.80
N PRO A 249 -20.59 -6.39 -6.96
CA PRO A 249 -21.60 -6.73 -7.96
C PRO A 249 -21.46 -8.20 -8.38
N GLN A 250 -22.59 -8.92 -8.49
CA GLN A 250 -22.63 -10.31 -8.93
C GLN A 250 -22.06 -10.44 -10.34
#